data_AF-A0A9Q3L4A3-F1
#
_entry.id   AF-A0A9Q3L4A3-F1
#
_cell.length_a   1.000
_cell.length_b   1.000
_cell.length_c   1.000
_cell.angle_alpha   90.00
_cell.angle_beta   90.00
_cell.angle_gamma   90.00
#
_symmetry.space_group_name_H-M   'P 1'
#
loop_
_entity.id
_entity.type
_entity.pdbx_description
1 polymer ?
#
loop_
_entity_poly.entity_id
_entity_poly.type
_entity_poly.pdbx_seq_one_letter_code
_entity_poly.pdbx_strand_id
1 'polypeptide(L)' 'MRLKGIGGHSTAVVGLAENTLLVLPSGEERKIHFFVARGAVHTVIGRPFLADNGIRLEHSQDQGEILSYRESD' A
#
# COMPACT_ATOMS: atom_id res chain seq x y z
N MET A 1 0.91 -16.08 -10.14
CA MET A 1 -0.04 -15.74 -9.07
C MET A 1 -1.14 -14.82 -9.63
N ARG A 2 -2.33 -14.76 -9.03
CA ARG A 2 -3.43 -13.86 -9.45
C ARG A 2 -3.98 -13.10 -8.24
N LEU A 3 -4.31 -11.82 -8.41
CA LEU A 3 -5.05 -11.04 -7.43
C LEU A 3 -6.55 -11.30 -7.62
N LYS A 4 -7.27 -11.55 -6.52
CA LYS A 4 -8.72 -11.73 -6.52
C LYS A 4 -9.38 -10.50 -5.93
N GLY A 5 -10.26 -9.87 -6.68
CA GLY A 5 -11.04 -8.70 -6.28
C GLY A 5 -12.48 -9.06 -5.96
N ILE A 6 -13.25 -8.02 -5.62
CA ILE A 6 -14.69 -8.11 -5.39
C ILE A 6 -15.43 -8.65 -6.63
N GLY A 7 -16.54 -9.36 -6.40
CA GLY A 7 -17.37 -9.90 -7.49
C GLY A 7 -16.67 -10.95 -8.37
N GLY A 8 -15.57 -11.55 -7.91
CA GLY A 8 -14.84 -12.57 -8.67
C GLY A 8 -13.84 -12.03 -9.69
N HIS A 9 -13.60 -10.71 -9.71
CA HIS A 9 -12.55 -10.12 -10.54
C HIS A 9 -11.20 -10.81 -10.28
N SER A 10 -10.45 -11.05 -11.35
CA SER A 10 -9.17 -11.73 -11.24
C SER A 10 -8.13 -11.13 -12.17
N THR A 11 -7.11 -10.51 -11.60
CA THR A 11 -6.02 -9.87 -12.35
C THR A 11 -4.76 -10.71 -12.24
N ALA A 12 -4.11 -10.95 -13.38
CA ALA A 12 -2.83 -11.68 -13.39
C ALA A 12 -1.70 -10.78 -12.86
N VAL A 13 -0.91 -11.32 -11.93
CA VAL A 13 0.38 -10.73 -11.55
C VAL A 13 1.41 -11.20 -12.57
N VAL A 14 2.04 -10.23 -13.24
CA VAL A 14 2.99 -10.44 -14.33
C VAL A 14 4.44 -10.30 -13.87
N GLY A 15 4.67 -9.81 -12.66
CA GLY A 15 6.01 -9.69 -12.09
C GLY A 15 6.00 -9.23 -10.64
N LEU A 16 7.21 -9.11 -10.10
CA LEU A 16 7.50 -8.57 -8.78
C LEU A 16 8.54 -7.45 -8.96
N ALA A 17 8.24 -6.26 -8.46
CA ALA A 17 9.21 -5.18 -8.33
C ALA A 17 9.76 -5.25 -6.91
N GLU A 18 11.05 -5.51 -6.77
CA GLU A 18 11.72 -5.67 -5.48
C GLU A 18 12.53 -4.43 -5.10
N ASN A 19 12.69 -4.18 -3.80
CA ASN A 19 13.51 -3.08 -3.27
C ASN A 19 13.16 -1.71 -3.87
N THR A 20 11.88 -1.50 -4.20
CA THR A 20 11.40 -0.24 -4.75
C THR A 20 11.41 0.82 -3.66
N LEU A 21 11.98 1.99 -3.96
CA LEU A 21 12.00 3.12 -3.05
C LEU A 21 10.62 3.77 -2.98
N LEU A 22 10.07 3.88 -1.77
CA LEU A 22 8.87 4.63 -1.46
C LEU A 22 9.25 5.79 -0.54
N VAL A 23 8.88 7.00 -0.93
CA VAL A 23 9.04 8.21 -0.12
C VAL A 23 7.70 8.52 0.54
N LEU A 24 7.69 8.55 1.87
CA LEU A 24 6.50 8.88 2.65
C LEU A 24 6.29 10.40 2.70
N PRO A 25 5.07 10.89 2.99
CA PRO A 25 4.83 12.33 3.13
C PRO A 25 5.70 13.01 4.21
N SER A 26 6.16 12.25 5.21
CA SER A 26 7.11 12.72 6.23
C SER A 26 8.54 12.96 5.68
N GLY A 27 8.82 12.56 4.44
CA GLY A 27 10.15 12.56 3.84
C GLY A 27 10.97 11.29 4.12
N GLU A 28 10.43 10.36 4.92
CA GLU A 28 11.10 9.11 5.23
C GLU A 28 11.10 8.15 4.02
N GLU A 29 12.24 7.48 3.81
CA GLU A 29 12.44 6.52 2.74
C GLU A 29 12.27 5.08 3.22
N ARG A 30 11.53 4.28 2.45
CA ARG A 30 11.29 2.86 2.70
C ARG A 30 11.56 2.03 1.44
N LYS A 31 12.11 0.82 1.63
CA LYS A 31 12.24 -0.18 0.55
C LYS A 31 11.11 -1.17 0.64
N ILE A 32 10.41 -1.38 -0.47
CA ILE A 32 9.22 -2.23 -0.51
C ILE A 32 9.17 -3.11 -1.75
N HIS A 33 8.32 -4.12 -1.69
CA HIS A 33 8.10 -5.07 -2.77
C HIS A 33 6.67 -4.94 -3.29
N PHE A 34 6.50 -4.80 -4.59
CA PHE A 34 5.19 -4.71 -5.25
C PHE A 34 4.96 -5.84 -6.22
N PHE A 35 3.76 -6.40 -6.20
CA PHE A 35 3.29 -7.20 -7.33
C PHE A 35 2.92 -6.28 -8.50
N VAL A 36 3.45 -6.58 -9.68
CA VAL A 36 3.11 -5.87 -10.91
C VAL A 36 1.96 -6.60 -11.58
N ALA A 37 0.84 -5.91 -11.78
CA ALA A 37 -0.33 -6.45 -12.47
C ALA A 37 -0.59 -5.65 -13.75
N ARG A 38 -1.13 -6.30 -14.79
CA ARG A 38 -1.45 -5.65 -16.07
C ARG A 38 -2.95 -5.32 -16.14
N GLY A 39 -3.28 -4.09 -16.55
CA GLY A 39 -4.65 -3.63 -16.76
C GLY A 39 -4.95 -2.33 -16.01
N ALA A 40 -6.20 -1.87 -16.07
CA ALA A 40 -6.67 -0.72 -15.32
C ALA A 40 -6.86 -1.09 -13.83
N VAL A 41 -5.75 -1.18 -13.11
CA VAL A 41 -5.72 -1.40 -11.66
C VAL A 41 -5.16 -0.17 -10.97
N HIS A 42 -5.73 0.17 -9.82
CA HIS A 42 -5.12 1.17 -8.95
C HIS A 42 -3.89 0.60 -8.26
N THR A 43 -2.91 1.44 -7.96
CA THR A 43 -1.85 1.09 -7.02
C THR A 43 -2.47 0.87 -5.66
N VAL A 44 -2.20 -0.29 -5.06
CA VAL A 44 -2.72 -0.64 -3.74
C VAL A 44 -1.55 -0.79 -2.78
N ILE A 45 -1.63 -0.07 -1.66
CA ILE A 45 -0.78 -0.31 -0.50
C ILE A 45 -1.51 -1.33 0.38
N GLY A 46 -1.02 -2.57 0.36
CA GLY A 46 -1.64 -3.67 1.09
C GLY A 46 -1.38 -3.60 2.60
N ARG A 47 -2.21 -4.32 3.36
CA ARG A 47 -2.04 -4.49 4.82
C ARG A 47 -0.63 -4.89 5.27
N PRO A 48 0.12 -5.77 4.55
CA PRO A 48 1.48 -6.11 4.96
C PRO A 48 2.38 -4.87 5.10
N PHE A 49 2.40 -4.00 4.08
CA PHE A 49 3.17 -2.76 4.15
C PHE A 49 2.72 -1.87 5.31
N LEU A 50 1.41 -1.70 5.50
CA LEU A 50 0.88 -0.85 6.58
C LEU A 50 1.31 -1.37 7.96
N ALA A 51 1.21 -2.69 8.19
CA ALA A 51 1.58 -3.32 9.45
C ALA A 51 3.08 -3.25 9.73
N ASP A 52 3.91 -3.54 8.71
CA ASP A 52 5.36 -3.55 8.83
C ASP A 52 5.95 -2.15 9.10
N ASN A 53 5.20 -1.09 8.76
CA ASN A 53 5.64 0.30 8.88
C ASN A 53 4.90 1.10 9.95
N GLY A 54 4.11 0.43 10.81
CA GLY A 54 3.40 1.09 11.90
C GLY A 54 2.38 2.14 11.45
N ILE A 55 1.90 2.05 10.21
CA ILE A 55 0.91 2.98 9.64
C ILE A 55 -0.47 2.62 10.17
N ARG A 56 -1.22 3.65 10.57
CA ARG A 56 -2.57 3.50 11.11
C ARG A 56 -3.58 4.18 10.20
N LEU A 57 -4.76 3.59 10.13
CA LEU A 57 -5.95 4.24 9.61
C LEU A 57 -6.67 4.86 10.80
N GLU A 58 -6.82 6.17 10.77
CA GLU A 58 -7.48 6.96 11.81
C GLU A 58 -8.67 7.69 11.22
N HIS A 59 -9.74 7.81 11.99
CA HIS A 59 -10.91 8.56 11.57
C HIS A 59 -10.79 10.00 12.09
N SER A 60 -10.39 10.92 11.21
CA SER A 60 -10.41 12.36 11.45
C SER A 60 -11.84 12.88 11.45
N GLN A 61 -12.16 13.75 12.41
CA GLN A 61 -13.48 14.41 12.46
C GLN A 61 -13.69 15.39 11.30
N ASP A 62 -12.61 16.00 10.80
CA ASP A 62 -12.68 17.05 9.78
C ASP A 62 -12.48 16.51 8.35
N GLN A 63 -11.76 15.39 8.21
CA GLN A 63 -11.34 14.85 6.91
C GLN A 63 -11.83 13.42 6.63
N GLY A 64 -12.50 12.78 7.59
CA GLY A 64 -12.89 11.37 7.47
C GLY A 64 -11.70 10.43 7.68
N GLU A 65 -11.63 9.33 6.94
CA GLU A 65 -10.53 8.36 7.06
C GLU A 65 -9.20 8.94 6.57
N ILE A 66 -8.22 9.03 7.46
CA ILE A 66 -6.85 9.49 7.17
C ILE A 66 -5.84 8.38 7.48
N LEU A 67 -4.74 8.38 6.75
CA LEU A 67 -3.57 7.55 7.06
C LEU A 67 -2.60 8.37 7.90
N SER A 68 -2.20 7.82 9.06
CA SER A 68 -1.25 8.45 9.97
C SER A 68 -0.08 7.51 10.29
N TYR A 69 1.04 8.12 10.68
CA TYR A 69 2.24 7.43 11.16
C TYR A 69 2.34 7.63 12.66
N ARG A 70 2.89 6.64 13.38
CA ARG A 70 3.35 6.89 14.75
C ARG A 70 4.53 7.85 14.68
N GLU A 71 4.38 9.03 15.28
CA GLU A 71 5.53 9.84 15.63
C GLU A 71 6.39 9.04 16.61
N SER A 72 7.69 8.95 16.32
CA SER A 72 8.68 8.45 17.27
C SER A 72 8.99 9.56 18.28
N ASP A 73 8.82 9.26 19.57
CA ASP A 73 9.19 10.13 20.70
C ASP A 73 10.67 10.55 20.67
#